data_AF-W2CYV0-F1
#
_entry.id   AF-W2CYV0-F1
#
_cell.length_a   1.000
_cell.length_b   1.000
_cell.length_c   1.000
_cell.angle_alpha   90.00
_cell.angle_beta   90.00
_cell.angle_gamma   90.00
#
_symmetry.space_group_name_H-M   'P 1'
#
loop_
_entity.id
_entity.type
_entity.pdbx_description
1 polymer ?
#
loop_
_entity_poly.entity_id
_entity_poly.type
_entity_poly.pdbx_seq_one_letter_code
_entity_poly.pdbx_strand_id
1 'polypeptide(L)'
;MEENSDRYVLVLEDRSETKSPADPGRLSVISGQDEKGKIKTVEPTEENRSAFLVFKKNDGLLKNFMTNLRRQFNDPTHFGVYRIVADRVVESVKSLKSMLAARDVPKNKAVLDSIRVSSDESPVQKPSAIDPERVDWKELESLGVSREKLKAGGDLDRLLNWQKTGLVSLAVPFGDTTIYTEARLALRTGVDGRLSLNIHTLRREPQLDFPYMGHTFS
;
A
#
# COMPACT_ATOMS: atom_id res chain seq x y z
N MET A 1 -32.77 4.25 -3.13
CA MET A 1 -32.05 3.08 -3.67
C MET A 1 -30.59 3.31 -3.33
N GLU A 2 -30.10 2.68 -2.27
CA GLU A 2 -28.69 2.78 -1.90
C GLU A 2 -27.86 2.01 -2.94
N GLU A 3 -26.94 2.68 -3.63
CA GLU A 3 -26.00 2.03 -4.51
C GLU A 3 -25.13 1.07 -3.69
N ASN A 4 -25.25 -0.22 -3.97
CA ASN A 4 -24.57 -1.34 -3.32
C ASN A 4 -23.05 -1.39 -3.69
N SER A 5 -22.42 -0.22 -3.79
CA SER A 5 -21.05 0.01 -4.23
C SER A 5 -19.97 -0.52 -3.27
N ASP A 6 -20.38 -0.96 -2.09
CA ASP A 6 -19.50 -1.54 -1.08
C ASP A 6 -19.19 -3.02 -1.32
N ARG A 7 -19.93 -3.69 -2.23
CA ARG A 7 -19.73 -5.09 -2.59
C ARG A 7 -19.04 -5.22 -3.94
N TYR A 8 -17.93 -5.96 -3.96
CA TYR A 8 -17.17 -6.17 -5.19
C TYR A 8 -16.63 -7.59 -5.28
N VAL A 9 -16.30 -8.01 -6.50
CA VAL A 9 -15.55 -9.23 -6.80
C VAL A 9 -14.18 -8.85 -7.32
N LEU A 10 -13.25 -9.80 -7.27
CA LEU A 10 -11.93 -9.65 -7.86
C LEU A 10 -11.85 -10.46 -9.16
N VAL A 11 -11.38 -9.81 -10.22
CA VAL A 11 -11.17 -10.42 -11.53
C VAL A 11 -9.68 -10.50 -11.80
N LEU A 12 -9.22 -11.71 -12.09
CA LEU A 12 -7.83 -12.02 -12.44
C LEU A 12 -7.68 -12.02 -13.97
N GLU A 13 -6.74 -11.22 -14.47
CA GLU A 13 -6.18 -11.29 -15.80
C GLU A 13 -4.88 -12.10 -15.75
N ASP A 14 -4.84 -13.20 -16.50
CA ASP A 14 -3.67 -14.05 -16.69
C ASP A 14 -3.10 -13.88 -18.11
N ARG A 15 -1.91 -13.30 -18.20
CA ARG A 15 -1.13 -13.04 -19.42
C ARG A 15 0.09 -13.97 -19.53
N SER A 16 0.14 -15.07 -18.77
CA SER A 16 1.24 -16.04 -18.87
C SER A 16 1.29 -16.73 -20.24
N GLU A 17 0.14 -16.90 -20.89
CA GLU A 17 0.01 -17.57 -22.20
C GLU A 17 -0.15 -16.59 -23.39
N THR A 18 -0.08 -15.28 -23.16
CA THR A 18 -0.22 -14.29 -24.25
C THR A 18 1.04 -14.19 -25.09
N LYS A 19 0.87 -14.03 -26.41
CA LYS A 19 2.00 -13.89 -27.34
C LYS A 19 2.68 -12.52 -27.28
N SER A 20 1.94 -11.48 -26.88
CA SER A 20 2.44 -10.12 -26.66
C SER A 20 2.05 -9.60 -25.27
N PRO A 21 2.92 -8.85 -24.56
CA PRO A 21 2.59 -8.21 -23.28
C PRO A 21 1.40 -7.22 -23.35
N ALA A 22 1.09 -6.75 -24.56
CA ALA A 22 -0.01 -5.84 -24.84
C ALA A 22 -1.37 -6.56 -25.04
N ASP A 23 -1.34 -7.86 -25.31
CA ASP A 23 -2.56 -8.64 -25.52
C ASP A 23 -3.33 -8.79 -24.19
N PRO A 24 -4.68 -8.72 -24.23
CA PRO A 24 -5.48 -9.00 -23.05
C PRO A 24 -5.33 -10.46 -22.63
N GLY A 25 -5.07 -10.68 -21.34
CA GLY A 25 -5.00 -12.02 -20.77
C GLY A 25 -6.36 -12.70 -20.64
N ARG A 26 -6.34 -13.96 -20.17
CA ARG A 26 -7.55 -14.68 -19.80
C ARG A 26 -8.15 -14.04 -18.54
N LEU A 27 -9.41 -13.65 -18.61
CA LEU A 27 -10.16 -13.10 -17.48
C LEU A 27 -10.92 -14.21 -16.75
N SER A 28 -10.78 -14.25 -15.42
CA SER A 28 -11.52 -15.16 -14.55
C SER A 28 -11.91 -14.48 -13.23
N VAL A 29 -13.02 -14.87 -12.64
CA VAL A 29 -13.50 -14.31 -11.36
C VAL A 29 -13.01 -15.20 -10.23
N ILE A 30 -12.52 -14.59 -9.16
CA ILE A 30 -12.10 -15.32 -7.96
C ILE A 30 -13.31 -15.98 -7.29
N SER A 31 -13.19 -17.26 -6.98
CA SER A 31 -14.21 -18.06 -6.29
C SER A 31 -13.81 -18.50 -4.88
N GLY A 32 -12.52 -18.43 -4.53
CA GLY A 32 -12.04 -18.82 -3.21
C GLY A 32 -10.55 -19.09 -3.15
N GLN A 33 -10.14 -19.81 -2.11
CA GLN A 33 -8.80 -20.37 -1.96
C GLN A 33 -8.89 -21.81 -1.44
N ASP A 34 -7.90 -22.65 -1.72
CA ASP A 34 -7.79 -23.98 -1.10
C ASP A 34 -7.12 -23.93 0.29
N GLU A 35 -6.99 -25.09 0.94
CA GLU A 35 -6.36 -25.24 2.27
C GLU A 35 -4.90 -24.78 2.30
N LYS A 36 -4.23 -24.73 1.14
CA LYS A 36 -2.85 -24.27 0.99
C LYS A 36 -2.79 -22.78 0.61
N GLY A 37 -3.94 -22.10 0.56
CA GLY A 37 -4.06 -20.70 0.20
C GLY A 37 -3.99 -20.43 -1.31
N LYS A 38 -3.99 -21.46 -2.16
CA LYS A 38 -3.97 -21.31 -3.62
C LYS A 38 -5.31 -20.74 -4.11
N ILE A 39 -5.26 -19.67 -4.89
CA ILE A 39 -6.46 -18.99 -5.38
C ILE A 39 -7.19 -19.87 -6.40
N LYS A 40 -8.52 -19.94 -6.27
CA LYS A 40 -9.42 -20.58 -7.23
C LYS A 40 -10.16 -19.49 -8.01
N THR A 41 -10.34 -19.73 -9.30
CA THR A 41 -11.11 -18.87 -10.18
C THR A 41 -12.13 -19.67 -10.98
N VAL A 42 -13.18 -19.00 -11.44
CA VAL A 42 -14.22 -19.54 -12.31
C VAL A 42 -14.44 -18.58 -13.48
N GLU A 43 -15.12 -19.07 -14.52
CA GLU A 43 -15.42 -18.22 -15.67
C GLU A 43 -16.43 -17.12 -15.31
N PRO A 44 -16.29 -15.91 -15.88
CA PRO A 44 -17.15 -14.77 -15.63
C PRO A 44 -18.51 -14.93 -16.35
N THR A 45 -19.30 -15.93 -15.97
CA THR A 45 -20.61 -16.23 -16.57
C THR A 45 -21.73 -16.21 -15.52
N GLU A 46 -22.98 -16.08 -15.96
CA GLU A 46 -24.13 -16.03 -15.05
C GLU A 46 -24.33 -17.37 -14.32
N GLU A 47 -24.00 -18.49 -14.97
CA GLU A 47 -24.09 -19.83 -14.38
C GLU A 47 -23.14 -19.99 -13.19
N ASN A 48 -22.00 -19.29 -13.21
CA ASN A 48 -20.99 -19.31 -12.15
C ASN A 48 -21.20 -18.21 -11.10
N ARG A 49 -22.26 -17.40 -11.20
CA ARG A 49 -22.46 -16.23 -10.34
C ARG A 49 -22.50 -16.55 -8.85
N SER A 50 -23.07 -17.70 -8.48
CA SER A 50 -23.12 -18.18 -7.09
C SER A 50 -21.75 -18.57 -6.54
N ALA A 51 -20.79 -18.87 -7.41
CA ALA A 51 -19.43 -19.23 -7.04
C ALA A 51 -18.51 -18.01 -6.90
N PHE A 52 -18.95 -16.80 -7.25
CA PHE A 52 -18.11 -15.60 -7.13
C PHE A 52 -17.89 -15.24 -5.67
N LEU A 53 -16.62 -15.07 -5.29
CA LEU A 53 -16.27 -14.57 -3.98
C LEU A 53 -16.51 -13.06 -3.92
N VAL A 54 -17.50 -12.67 -3.13
CA VAL A 54 -17.88 -11.26 -2.94
C VAL A 54 -17.23 -10.71 -1.68
N PHE A 55 -16.47 -9.64 -1.83
CA PHE A 55 -15.83 -8.89 -0.77
C PHE A 55 -16.65 -7.67 -0.39
N LYS A 56 -16.45 -7.20 0.85
CA LYS A 56 -16.89 -5.89 1.32
C LYS A 56 -15.68 -5.02 1.63
N LYS A 57 -15.80 -3.70 1.39
CA LYS A 57 -14.71 -2.71 1.51
C LYS A 57 -13.97 -2.70 2.87
N ASN A 58 -14.60 -3.18 3.94
CA ASN A 58 -14.05 -3.22 5.30
C ASN A 58 -13.95 -4.65 5.88
N ASP A 59 -13.96 -5.68 5.04
CA ASP A 59 -13.91 -7.07 5.50
C ASP A 59 -12.47 -7.53 5.77
N GLY A 60 -12.23 -8.12 6.95
CA GLY A 60 -10.96 -8.75 7.30
C GLY A 60 -10.59 -9.91 6.38
N LEU A 61 -11.58 -10.53 5.71
CA LEU A 61 -11.39 -11.59 4.72
C LEU A 61 -10.53 -11.14 3.53
N LEU A 62 -10.64 -9.87 3.12
CA LEU A 62 -9.84 -9.34 2.01
C LEU A 62 -8.35 -9.38 2.31
N LYS A 63 -7.94 -9.08 3.55
CA LYS A 63 -6.53 -8.95 3.93
C LYS A 63 -5.78 -10.28 3.76
N ASN A 64 -6.38 -11.36 4.24
CA ASN A 64 -5.79 -12.70 4.14
C ASN A 64 -5.73 -13.16 2.68
N PHE A 65 -6.80 -12.86 1.93
CA PHE A 65 -6.88 -13.16 0.51
C PHE A 65 -5.79 -12.42 -0.30
N MET A 66 -5.64 -11.10 -0.09
CA MET A 66 -4.65 -10.27 -0.79
C MET A 66 -3.21 -10.69 -0.49
N THR A 67 -2.94 -11.16 0.72
CA THR A 67 -1.61 -11.65 1.11
C THR A 67 -1.22 -12.89 0.29
N ASN A 68 -2.16 -13.83 0.11
CA ASN A 68 -1.94 -15.05 -0.67
C ASN A 68 -1.92 -14.77 -2.17
N LEU A 69 -2.79 -13.89 -2.65
CA LEU A 69 -2.83 -13.40 -4.03
C LEU A 69 -1.50 -12.77 -4.43
N ARG A 70 -0.94 -11.88 -3.59
CA ARG A 70 0.36 -11.25 -3.83
C ARG A 70 1.48 -12.29 -3.93
N ARG A 71 1.49 -13.30 -3.06
CA ARG A 71 2.51 -14.37 -3.12
C ARG A 71 2.45 -15.18 -4.41
N GLN A 72 1.25 -15.42 -4.95
CA GLN A 72 1.05 -16.23 -6.15
C GLN A 72 1.21 -15.46 -7.46
N PHE A 73 0.91 -14.16 -7.45
CA PHE A 73 0.81 -13.35 -8.66
C PHE A 73 1.70 -12.10 -8.60
N ASN A 74 2.87 -12.19 -7.95
CA ASN A 74 3.81 -11.07 -7.78
C ASN A 74 4.53 -10.63 -9.07
N ASP A 75 4.10 -11.12 -10.24
CA ASP A 75 4.62 -10.68 -11.52
C ASP A 75 3.60 -9.75 -12.21
N PRO A 76 3.81 -8.41 -12.13
CA PRO A 76 2.91 -7.44 -12.72
C PRO A 76 2.91 -7.47 -14.26
N THR A 77 3.86 -8.18 -14.89
CA THR A 77 3.92 -8.35 -16.33
C THR A 77 3.02 -9.48 -16.82
N HIS A 78 2.81 -10.51 -16.00
CA HIS A 78 1.95 -11.65 -16.33
C HIS A 78 0.56 -11.59 -15.69
N PHE A 79 0.38 -10.86 -14.59
CA PHE A 79 -0.91 -10.85 -13.90
C PHE A 79 -1.47 -9.45 -13.67
N GLY A 80 -2.79 -9.33 -13.75
CA GLY A 80 -3.56 -8.15 -13.39
C GLY A 80 -4.73 -8.54 -12.50
N VAL A 81 -5.03 -7.77 -11.47
CA VAL A 81 -6.21 -7.99 -10.62
C VAL A 81 -7.04 -6.72 -10.60
N TYR A 82 -8.35 -6.86 -10.81
CA TYR A 82 -9.27 -5.74 -10.97
C TYR A 82 -10.48 -5.89 -10.05
N ARG A 83 -10.90 -4.79 -9.40
CA ARG A 83 -12.13 -4.73 -8.60
C ARG A 83 -13.32 -4.41 -9.49
N ILE A 84 -14.36 -5.22 -9.39
CA ILE A 84 -15.61 -5.02 -10.13
C ILE A 84 -16.80 -5.08 -9.17
N VAL A 85 -17.75 -4.16 -9.31
CA VAL A 85 -18.98 -4.15 -8.51
C VAL A 85 -19.76 -5.45 -8.71
N ALA A 86 -20.20 -6.06 -7.61
CA ALA A 86 -20.77 -7.42 -7.63
C ALA A 86 -22.10 -7.55 -8.38
N ASP A 87 -22.79 -6.43 -8.65
CA ASP A 87 -24.13 -6.44 -9.24
C ASP A 87 -24.13 -6.74 -10.75
N ARG A 88 -23.05 -6.39 -11.47
CA ARG A 88 -22.97 -6.48 -12.95
C ARG A 88 -21.68 -7.11 -13.45
N VAL A 89 -21.19 -8.14 -12.77
CA VAL A 89 -19.87 -8.74 -13.03
C VAL A 89 -19.69 -9.17 -14.49
N VAL A 90 -20.64 -9.92 -15.07
CA VAL A 90 -20.49 -10.45 -16.43
C VAL A 90 -20.38 -9.34 -17.48
N GLU A 91 -21.21 -8.30 -17.38
CA GLU A 91 -21.16 -7.13 -18.26
C GLU A 91 -19.88 -6.32 -18.05
N SER A 92 -19.51 -6.08 -16.80
CA SER A 92 -18.29 -5.35 -16.45
C SER A 92 -17.02 -6.09 -16.90
N VAL A 93 -16.99 -7.42 -16.85
CA VAL A 93 -15.86 -8.21 -17.36
C VAL A 93 -15.75 -8.13 -18.89
N LYS A 94 -16.88 -8.12 -19.61
CA LYS A 94 -16.87 -7.86 -21.06
C LYS A 94 -16.31 -6.47 -21.38
N SER A 95 -16.74 -5.45 -20.63
CA SER A 95 -16.23 -4.09 -20.77
C SER A 95 -14.72 -4.01 -20.45
N LEU A 96 -14.29 -4.66 -19.37
CA LEU A 96 -12.89 -4.77 -18.97
C LEU A 96 -12.05 -5.41 -20.07
N LYS A 97 -12.52 -6.51 -20.69
CA LYS A 97 -11.83 -7.17 -21.81
C LYS A 97 -11.60 -6.21 -22.98
N SER A 98 -12.61 -5.43 -23.34
CA SER A 98 -12.50 -4.42 -24.40
C SER A 98 -11.55 -3.29 -24.04
N MET A 99 -11.53 -2.84 -22.78
CA MET A 99 -10.56 -1.84 -22.30
C MET A 99 -9.13 -2.37 -22.31
N LEU A 100 -8.91 -3.62 -21.90
CA LEU A 100 -7.60 -4.26 -21.88
C LEU A 100 -7.02 -4.49 -23.29
N ALA A 101 -7.87 -4.71 -24.28
CA ALA A 101 -7.46 -4.80 -25.69
C ALA A 101 -6.98 -3.45 -26.25
N ALA A 102 -7.41 -2.33 -25.64
CA ALA A 102 -7.02 -0.98 -26.02
C ALA A 102 -6.38 -0.23 -24.83
N ARG A 103 -5.49 -0.92 -24.08
CA ARG A 103 -4.88 -0.41 -22.84
C ARG A 103 -4.02 0.83 -23.01
N ASP A 104 -3.49 1.06 -24.22
CA ASP A 104 -2.64 2.21 -24.54
C ASP A 104 -3.44 3.51 -24.72
N VAL A 105 -4.77 3.41 -24.88
CA VAL A 105 -5.64 4.58 -24.93
C VAL A 105 -5.63 5.26 -23.55
N PRO A 106 -5.28 6.56 -23.43
CA PRO A 106 -5.14 7.23 -22.14
C PRO A 106 -6.38 7.12 -21.24
N LYS A 107 -7.58 7.18 -21.85
CA LYS A 107 -8.84 7.01 -21.15
C LYS A 107 -8.99 5.61 -20.54
N ASN A 108 -8.65 4.57 -21.30
CA ASN A 108 -8.74 3.18 -20.83
C ASN A 108 -7.71 2.94 -19.73
N LYS A 109 -6.48 3.43 -19.92
CA LYS A 109 -5.42 3.35 -18.91
C LYS A 109 -5.86 3.95 -17.57
N ALA A 110 -6.42 5.16 -17.59
CA ALA A 110 -6.90 5.82 -16.37
C ALA A 110 -8.00 5.00 -15.65
N VAL A 111 -8.93 4.41 -16.40
CA VAL A 111 -9.99 3.57 -15.83
C VAL A 111 -9.39 2.27 -15.26
N LEU A 112 -8.56 1.57 -16.04
CA LEU A 112 -7.89 0.33 -15.62
C LEU A 112 -7.07 0.55 -14.35
N ASP A 113 -6.29 1.63 -14.28
CA ASP A 113 -5.47 1.95 -13.10
C ASP A 113 -6.33 2.25 -11.86
N SER A 114 -7.52 2.84 -12.03
CA SER A 114 -8.42 3.15 -10.91
C SER A 114 -9.12 1.94 -10.30
N ILE A 115 -9.35 0.88 -11.10
CA ILE A 115 -9.97 -0.36 -10.63
C ILE A 115 -8.94 -1.47 -10.37
N ARG A 116 -7.68 -1.28 -10.79
CA ARG A 116 -6.61 -2.24 -10.58
C ARG A 116 -6.25 -2.30 -9.11
N VAL A 117 -6.19 -3.51 -8.59
CA VAL A 117 -5.66 -3.78 -7.26
C VAL A 117 -4.14 -3.68 -7.34
N SER A 118 -3.57 -2.71 -6.63
CA SER A 118 -2.12 -2.57 -6.56
C SER A 118 -1.54 -3.61 -5.59
N SER A 119 -0.34 -4.10 -5.89
CA SER A 119 0.43 -4.98 -4.98
C SER A 119 0.79 -4.27 -3.65
N ASP A 120 0.74 -2.93 -3.64
CA ASP A 120 0.89 -2.10 -2.45
C ASP A 120 -0.44 -1.78 -1.74
N GLU A 121 -1.59 -2.21 -2.26
CA GLU A 121 -2.84 -2.22 -1.51
C GLU A 121 -2.86 -3.39 -0.52
N SER A 122 -1.96 -3.34 0.47
CA SER A 122 -2.43 -3.62 1.82
C SER A 122 -3.62 -2.68 2.07
N PRO A 123 -4.65 -3.04 2.88
CA PRO A 123 -5.49 -2.00 3.44
C PRO A 123 -4.54 -1.11 4.24
N VAL A 124 -4.06 -0.03 3.63
CA VAL A 124 -3.53 1.10 4.35
C VAL A 124 -4.77 1.68 5.01
N GLN A 125 -5.19 1.05 6.10
CA GLN A 125 -5.60 1.85 7.23
C GLN A 125 -4.45 2.83 7.36
N LYS A 126 -4.68 4.10 6.95
CA LYS A 126 -3.78 5.16 7.35
C LYS A 126 -3.62 4.93 8.85
N PRO A 127 -2.42 4.57 9.33
CA PRO A 127 -2.28 4.33 10.75
C PRO A 127 -2.85 5.56 11.42
N SER A 128 -3.79 5.34 12.34
CA SER A 128 -4.43 6.45 13.05
C SER A 128 -3.32 7.38 13.54
N ALA A 129 -3.59 8.68 13.51
CA ALA A 129 -2.63 9.65 14.02
C ALA A 129 -2.11 9.18 15.38
N ILE A 130 -0.80 9.32 15.58
CA ILE A 130 -0.15 8.99 16.83
C ILE A 130 -0.80 9.84 17.91
N ASP A 131 -1.27 9.19 18.97
CA ASP A 131 -1.70 9.88 20.16
C ASP A 131 -0.49 10.64 20.74
N PRO A 132 -0.55 11.99 20.85
CA PRO A 132 0.55 12.79 21.39
C PRO A 132 1.02 12.31 22.77
N GLU A 133 0.15 11.71 23.58
CA GLU A 133 0.53 11.20 24.92
C GLU A 133 1.46 9.98 24.86
N ARG A 134 1.51 9.28 23.72
CA ARG A 134 2.39 8.12 23.50
C ARG A 134 3.78 8.49 23.02
N VAL A 135 4.03 9.77 22.74
CA VAL A 135 5.34 10.26 22.30
C VAL A 135 6.22 10.50 23.52
N ASP A 136 7.46 10.01 23.48
CA ASP A 136 8.45 10.36 24.50
C ASP A 136 8.97 11.78 24.26
N TRP A 137 8.23 12.77 24.79
CA TRP A 137 8.60 14.17 24.68
C TRP A 137 9.91 14.49 25.43
N LYS A 138 10.27 13.70 26.46
CA LYS A 138 11.51 13.92 27.20
C LYS A 138 12.73 13.58 26.35
N GLU A 139 12.64 12.51 25.55
CA GLU A 139 13.69 12.17 24.58
C GLU A 139 13.89 13.32 23.58
N LEU A 140 12.81 13.87 23.00
CA LEU A 140 12.87 15.00 22.09
C LEU A 140 13.42 16.28 22.74
N GLU A 141 12.99 16.58 23.97
CA GLU A 141 13.47 17.73 24.75
C GLU A 141 14.96 17.62 25.07
N SER A 142 15.46 16.41 25.36
CA SER A 142 16.89 16.17 25.58
C SER A 142 17.76 16.50 24.36
N LEU A 143 17.14 16.54 23.17
CA LEU A 143 17.76 16.93 21.90
C LEU A 143 17.45 18.38 21.50
N GLY A 144 16.86 19.18 22.39
CA GLY A 144 16.51 20.58 22.13
C GLY A 144 15.27 20.76 21.24
N VAL A 145 14.37 19.77 21.20
CA VAL A 145 13.13 19.80 20.40
C VAL A 145 11.92 19.68 21.32
N SER A 146 11.24 20.80 21.58
CA SER A 146 9.96 20.78 22.31
C SER A 146 8.78 20.58 21.36
N ARG A 147 7.64 20.17 21.93
CA ARG A 147 6.37 20.06 21.20
C ARG A 147 5.93 21.41 20.61
N GLU A 148 6.13 22.49 21.34
CA GLU A 148 5.79 23.85 20.92
C GLU A 148 6.64 24.28 19.74
N LYS A 149 7.94 23.96 19.75
CA LYS A 149 8.87 24.22 18.65
C LYS A 149 8.42 23.49 17.37
N LEU A 150 8.03 22.22 17.49
CA LEU A 150 7.49 21.44 16.36
C LEU A 150 6.17 22.01 15.85
N LYS A 151 5.30 22.49 16.75
CA LYS A 151 4.02 23.11 16.37
C LYS A 151 4.26 24.44 15.63
N ALA A 152 5.13 25.29 16.15
CA ALA A 152 5.48 26.57 15.54
C ALA A 152 6.14 26.39 14.16
N GLY A 153 6.94 25.32 13.99
CA GLY A 153 7.54 24.95 12.72
C GLY A 153 6.61 24.21 11.73
N GLY A 154 5.38 23.91 12.11
CA GLY A 154 4.43 23.16 11.27
C GLY A 154 4.78 21.67 11.07
N ASP A 155 5.67 21.14 11.91
CA ASP A 155 6.17 19.76 11.80
C ASP A 155 5.52 18.80 12.80
N LEU A 156 4.79 19.33 13.80
CA LEU A 156 4.07 18.50 14.77
C LEU A 156 3.05 17.57 14.09
N ASP A 157 2.22 18.12 13.20
CA ASP A 157 1.19 17.32 12.51
C ASP A 157 1.82 16.26 11.60
N ARG A 158 2.94 16.58 10.94
CA ARG A 158 3.68 15.60 10.14
C ARG A 158 4.20 14.46 10.99
N LEU A 159 4.85 14.79 12.10
CA LEU A 159 5.44 13.82 13.01
C LEU A 159 4.37 12.85 13.56
N LEU A 160 3.22 13.40 13.99
CA LEU A 160 2.10 12.60 14.50
C LEU A 160 1.36 11.80 13.42
N ASN A 161 1.46 12.19 12.16
CA ASN A 161 0.87 11.48 11.02
C ASN A 161 1.89 10.59 10.29
N TRP A 162 2.90 10.08 11.00
CA TRP A 162 3.89 9.12 10.50
C TRP A 162 4.77 9.64 9.35
N GLN A 163 4.84 10.96 9.19
CA GLN A 163 5.67 11.61 8.18
C GLN A 163 6.98 12.08 8.80
N LYS A 164 7.99 12.27 7.93
CA LYS A 164 9.22 12.96 8.32
C LYS A 164 8.94 14.45 8.49
N THR A 165 9.53 15.07 9.50
CA THR A 165 9.55 16.52 9.63
C THR A 165 10.34 17.18 8.49
N GLY A 166 10.26 18.50 8.39
CA GLY A 166 11.31 19.32 7.79
C GLY A 166 12.65 19.16 8.53
N LEU A 167 13.63 19.97 8.14
CA LEU A 167 14.88 20.06 8.91
C LEU A 167 14.58 20.75 10.24
N VAL A 168 14.87 20.05 11.33
CA VAL A 168 14.72 20.55 12.70
C VAL A 168 16.10 20.62 13.33
N SER A 169 16.42 21.76 13.93
CA SER A 169 17.68 21.95 14.66
C SER A 169 17.67 21.16 15.97
N LEU A 170 18.71 20.34 16.14
CA LEU A 170 19.00 19.51 17.31
C LEU A 170 20.19 20.08 18.09
N ALA A 171 20.14 19.90 19.40
CA ALA A 171 21.23 20.14 20.34
C ALA A 171 21.54 18.80 21.03
N VAL A 172 22.49 18.05 20.49
CA VAL A 172 22.81 16.70 20.96
C VAL A 172 23.89 16.79 22.04
N PRO A 173 23.60 16.39 23.29
CA PRO A 173 24.61 16.36 24.34
C PRO A 173 25.66 15.29 24.03
N PHE A 174 26.95 15.66 24.13
CA PHE A 174 28.08 14.76 23.91
C PHE A 174 29.19 15.06 24.93
N GLY A 175 29.19 14.32 26.05
CA GLY A 175 30.12 14.58 27.15
C GLY A 175 29.86 15.93 27.80
N ASP A 176 30.86 16.80 27.80
CA ASP A 176 30.81 18.18 28.30
C ASP A 176 30.46 19.22 27.22
N THR A 177 30.29 18.79 25.97
CA THR A 177 29.94 19.66 24.84
C THR A 177 28.57 19.34 24.25
N THR A 178 28.05 20.27 23.46
CA THR A 178 26.77 20.12 22.74
C THR A 178 27.02 20.24 21.25
N ILE A 179 26.62 19.22 20.50
CA ILE A 179 26.68 19.19 19.05
C ILE A 179 25.39 19.80 18.49
N TYR A 180 25.51 20.88 17.74
CA TYR A 180 24.39 21.49 17.04
C TYR A 180 24.33 20.98 15.59
N THR A 181 23.17 20.45 15.19
CA THR A 181 22.99 19.89 13.85
C THR A 181 21.53 20.02 13.41
N GLU A 182 21.24 19.71 12.15
CA GLU A 182 19.87 19.63 11.63
C GLU A 182 19.56 18.21 11.15
N ALA A 183 18.35 17.75 11.44
CA ALA A 183 17.89 16.43 11.03
C ALA A 183 16.40 16.45 10.72
N ARG A 184 15.94 15.46 9.95
CA ARG A 184 14.52 15.13 9.86
C ARG A 184 14.18 14.07 10.91
N LEU A 185 13.11 14.27 11.65
CA LEU A 185 12.63 13.37 12.67
C LEU A 185 11.46 12.55 12.14
N ALA A 186 11.34 11.30 12.59
CA ALA A 186 10.19 10.44 12.34
C ALA A 186 9.93 9.54 13.53
N LEU A 187 8.68 9.17 13.75
CA LEU A 187 8.29 8.19 14.76
C LEU A 187 8.02 6.85 14.06
N ARG A 188 8.53 5.76 14.65
CA ARG A 188 8.31 4.39 14.16
C ARG A 188 7.90 3.48 15.30
N THR A 189 7.06 2.50 15.00
CA THR A 189 6.77 1.42 15.95
C THR A 189 7.94 0.43 15.94
N GLY A 190 8.56 0.23 17.09
CA GLY A 190 9.58 -0.78 17.32
C GLY A 190 9.01 -2.20 17.33
N VAL A 191 9.90 -3.19 17.36
CA VAL A 191 9.54 -4.62 17.38
C VAL A 191 8.74 -5.01 18.64
N ASP A 192 8.92 -4.24 19.71
CA ASP A 192 8.22 -4.35 21.00
C ASP A 192 6.87 -3.61 21.04
N GLY A 193 6.46 -2.98 19.92
CA GLY A 193 5.23 -2.19 19.84
C GLY A 193 5.34 -0.78 20.43
N ARG A 194 6.51 -0.37 20.94
CA ARG A 194 6.75 0.98 21.47
C ARG A 194 7.05 1.96 20.35
N LEU A 195 6.76 3.24 20.60
CA LEU A 195 7.09 4.30 19.67
C LEU A 195 8.55 4.70 19.86
N SER A 196 9.31 4.77 18.77
CA SER A 196 10.74 5.08 18.76
C SER A 196 11.03 6.29 17.89
N LEU A 197 11.88 7.20 18.38
CA LEU A 197 12.38 8.34 17.64
C LEU A 197 13.45 7.90 16.63
N ASN A 198 13.27 8.29 15.37
CA ASN A 198 14.24 8.08 14.30
C ASN A 198 14.78 9.43 13.82
N ILE A 199 16.10 9.58 13.87
CA ILE A 199 16.80 10.80 13.50
C ILE A 199 17.49 10.58 12.15
N HIS A 200 17.06 11.31 11.13
CA HIS A 200 17.66 11.30 9.80
C HIS A 200 18.52 12.55 9.60
N THR A 201 19.82 12.42 9.87
CA THR A 201 20.80 13.49 9.65
C THR A 201 20.96 13.80 8.16
N LEU A 202 21.40 15.02 7.85
CA LEU A 202 21.78 15.40 6.49
C LEU A 202 22.97 14.53 6.04
N ARG A 203 22.83 13.86 4.90
CA ARG A 203 23.89 13.00 4.34
C ARG A 203 24.54 13.70 3.17
N ARG A 204 25.88 13.70 3.14
CA ARG A 204 26.67 14.23 2.03
C ARG A 204 26.63 13.29 0.81
N GLU A 205 26.56 11.98 1.06
CA GLU A 205 26.53 10.93 0.05
C GLU A 205 25.43 9.90 0.37
N PRO A 206 24.85 9.23 -0.64
CA PRO A 206 23.89 8.15 -0.44
C PRO A 206 24.54 6.98 0.32
N GLN A 207 23.80 6.35 1.23
CA GLN A 207 24.26 5.14 1.90
C GLN A 207 23.89 3.94 1.04
N LEU A 208 24.82 3.53 0.16
CA LEU A 208 24.63 2.38 -0.75
C LEU A 208 24.92 1.04 -0.06
N ASP A 209 25.62 1.07 1.08
CA ASP A 209 26.03 -0.12 1.83
C ASP A 209 24.87 -0.82 2.56
N PHE A 210 23.69 -0.20 2.62
CA PHE A 210 22.48 -0.79 3.21
C PHE A 210 21.45 -1.17 2.13
N PRO A 211 20.85 -2.37 2.20
CA PRO A 211 19.82 -2.78 1.24
C PRO A 211 18.62 -1.83 1.28
N TYR A 212 18.25 -1.27 0.13
CA TYR A 212 17.01 -0.52 -0.04
C TYR A 212 15.92 -1.46 -0.53
N MET A 213 14.90 -1.71 0.29
CA MET A 213 13.79 -2.61 -0.05
C MET A 213 14.25 -4.02 -0.49
N GLY A 214 15.34 -4.52 0.11
CA GLY A 214 15.90 -5.83 -0.22
C GLY A 214 16.83 -5.84 -1.44
N HIS A 215 17.08 -4.69 -2.05
CA HIS A 215 18.06 -4.53 -3.14
C HIS A 215 19.34 -3.87 -2.63
N THR A 216 20.48 -4.50 -2.90
CA THR A 216 21.82 -3.93 -2.69
C THR A 216 22.29 -3.25 -3.98
N PHE A 217 22.84 -2.04 -3.87
CA PHE A 217 23.44 -1.34 -5.00
C PHE A 217 24.95 -1.61 -5.00
N SER A 218 25.46 -2.14 -6.11
CA SER A 218 26.88 -2.40 -6.36
C SER A 218 27.40 -1.54 -7.49
#